data_AF-A0A6P5KM05-F1
#
_entry.id   AF-A0A6P5KM05-F1
#
_cell.length_a   1.000
_cell.length_b   1.000
_cell.length_c   1.000
_cell.angle_alpha   90.00
_cell.angle_beta   90.00
_cell.angle_gamma   90.00
#
_symmetry.space_group_name_H-M   'P 1'
#
loop_
_entity.id
_entity.type
_entity.pdbx_description
1 polymer ?
#
loop_
_entity_poly.entity_id
_entity_poly.type
_entity_poly.pdbx_seq_one_letter_code
_entity_poly.pdbx_strand_id
1 'polypeptide(L)'
;MALTLFDTDEYRPPVWKSYLYQLQQEAPHPRRITCTCEVENRPKYYGREFHGMISREAADQLLSVAEGSYLIRESQRQLGTYTLALRFGSQTRNFRLYYDGKHFVGEKRFESIHDLVTDGLITLYIETKAAEYIAKMTINPIYEHIGYTTLNREPAYKKHMPALKDTHDWKESTGEDGVSEKRLTSLVRRATLKENEQIPKYEKVHNFKVHTFRGPHWCEYCANFMWGLIAQGVKCADCGLNVHKQCSKMVPNDCKPDLKHVKKVYSCDLTTLVKAHITKRPMVVDMCIREIESRGLNSEGLYRVSGFSDLIEDVKMAFDRETLDPDEQLETLHEALKLLPPAHCETLRYLMAHLKRVTLHEKENLMNAENLGIVFGPTLMRSPELDAMAALNDIRYQRLVVEMLIKNEDILF
;
A
#
# COMPACT_ATOMS: atom_id res chain seq x y z
N MET A 1 19.53 -41.58 -10.19
CA MET A 1 19.62 -40.41 -11.08
C MET A 1 18.22 -39.83 -11.23
N ALA A 2 17.82 -38.92 -10.34
CA ALA A 2 16.48 -38.32 -10.30
C ALA A 2 16.53 -37.03 -9.46
N LEU A 3 16.82 -35.90 -10.12
CA LEU A 3 16.72 -34.55 -9.56
C LEU A 3 16.10 -33.65 -10.63
N THR A 4 14.81 -33.34 -10.52
CA THR A 4 14.14 -32.14 -11.06
C THR A 4 12.65 -32.18 -10.67
N LEU A 5 12.35 -31.70 -9.47
CA LEU A 5 11.08 -31.04 -9.17
C LEU A 5 11.44 -29.69 -8.55
N PHE A 6 11.93 -28.78 -9.41
CA PHE A 6 11.93 -27.37 -9.10
C PHE A 6 10.51 -26.88 -9.27
N ASP A 7 9.79 -26.71 -8.16
CA ASP A 7 8.55 -25.97 -8.16
C ASP A 7 8.86 -24.54 -8.64
N THR A 8 8.03 -23.98 -9.52
CA THR A 8 8.36 -22.70 -10.15
C THR A 8 8.25 -21.57 -9.14
N ASP A 9 9.35 -20.83 -8.96
CA ASP A 9 9.48 -19.65 -8.06
C ASP A 9 8.57 -18.52 -8.58
N GLU A 10 7.26 -18.66 -8.34
CA GLU A 10 6.20 -17.80 -8.89
C GLU A 10 6.26 -16.43 -8.22
N TYR A 11 7.01 -15.51 -8.84
CA TYR A 11 7.15 -14.13 -8.37
C TYR A 11 5.78 -13.44 -8.30
N ARG A 12 5.22 -13.38 -7.08
CA ARG A 12 3.99 -12.65 -6.77
C ARG A 12 4.37 -11.20 -6.43
N PRO A 13 4.10 -10.22 -7.31
CA PRO A 13 4.44 -8.83 -7.01
C PRO A 13 3.70 -8.34 -5.77
N PRO A 14 4.28 -7.41 -4.99
CA PRO A 14 3.65 -6.88 -3.80
C PRO A 14 2.32 -6.20 -4.14
N VAL A 15 1.30 -6.43 -3.29
CA VAL A 15 0.00 -5.75 -3.37
C VAL A 15 0.18 -4.25 -3.56
N TRP A 16 0.93 -3.63 -2.63
CA TRP A 16 1.11 -2.19 -2.57
C TRP A 16 2.21 -1.72 -3.53
N LYS A 17 1.79 -1.00 -4.57
CA LYS A 17 2.62 -0.57 -5.71
C LYS A 17 3.47 0.64 -5.34
N SER A 18 4.78 0.56 -5.57
CA SER A 18 5.80 1.55 -5.18
C SER A 18 5.96 2.73 -6.15
N TYR A 19 5.60 2.57 -7.42
CA TYR A 19 5.95 3.51 -8.50
C TYR A 19 5.63 4.98 -8.19
N LEU A 20 4.39 5.30 -7.82
CA LEU A 20 4.01 6.69 -7.54
C LEU A 20 4.61 7.25 -6.24
N TYR A 21 5.08 6.39 -5.33
CA TYR A 21 5.84 6.80 -4.14
C TYR A 21 7.29 7.16 -4.53
N GLN A 22 7.95 6.33 -5.35
CA GLN A 22 9.29 6.62 -5.88
C GLN A 22 9.31 7.95 -6.63
N LEU A 23 8.34 8.18 -7.53
CA LEU A 23 8.19 9.45 -8.24
C LEU A 23 7.96 10.66 -7.31
N GLN A 24 7.35 10.48 -6.14
CA GLN A 24 7.27 11.57 -5.15
C GLN A 24 8.63 11.87 -4.52
N GLN A 25 9.44 10.84 -4.22
CA GLN A 25 10.78 11.02 -3.66
C GLN A 25 11.77 11.62 -4.66
N GLU A 26 11.60 11.35 -5.96
CA GLU A 26 12.35 11.97 -7.06
C GLU A 26 11.95 13.44 -7.35
N ALA A 27 10.82 13.93 -6.84
CA ALA A 27 10.23 15.18 -7.29
C ALA A 27 11.11 16.42 -6.97
N PRO A 28 11.19 17.41 -7.89
CA PRO A 28 11.97 18.62 -7.65
C PRO A 28 11.42 19.40 -6.45
N HIS A 29 12.32 19.82 -5.56
CA HIS A 29 11.97 20.54 -4.34
C HIS A 29 11.86 22.06 -4.57
N PRO A 30 11.06 22.82 -3.79
CA PRO A 30 10.87 24.26 -4.01
C PRO A 30 12.16 25.07 -3.78
N ARG A 31 12.62 25.77 -4.82
CA ARG A 31 13.75 26.70 -4.75
C ARG A 31 13.25 28.14 -4.77
N ARG A 32 13.17 28.79 -3.61
CA ARG A 32 12.69 30.18 -3.53
C ARG A 32 13.71 31.14 -4.13
N ILE A 33 13.36 31.78 -5.25
CA ILE A 33 14.06 33.00 -5.67
C ILE A 33 13.74 34.10 -4.65
N THR A 34 14.80 34.71 -4.10
CA THR A 34 14.70 35.65 -2.99
C THR A 34 14.91 37.06 -3.53
N CYS A 35 13.87 37.89 -3.49
CA CYS A 35 13.97 39.29 -3.89
C CYS A 35 14.92 40.03 -2.93
N THR A 36 15.89 40.73 -3.50
CA THR A 36 16.88 41.56 -2.78
C THR A 36 16.45 43.02 -2.67
N CYS A 37 15.46 43.45 -3.44
CA CYS A 37 14.88 44.79 -3.39
C CYS A 37 13.79 44.86 -2.32
N GLU A 38 13.66 46.01 -1.66
CA GLU A 38 12.49 46.30 -0.83
C GLU A 38 11.30 46.70 -1.71
N VAL A 39 10.11 46.19 -1.41
CA VAL A 39 8.90 46.36 -2.22
C VAL A 39 7.80 46.95 -1.35
N GLU A 40 7.57 48.26 -1.49
CA GLU A 40 6.70 49.08 -0.63
C GLU A 40 5.31 48.46 -0.41
N ASN A 41 4.68 47.99 -1.49
CA ASN A 41 3.30 47.47 -1.48
C ASN A 41 3.22 45.94 -1.33
N ARG A 42 4.22 45.29 -0.71
CA ARG A 42 4.19 43.84 -0.47
C ARG A 42 3.05 43.44 0.49
N PRO A 43 2.14 42.52 0.10
CA PRO A 43 1.15 41.96 1.02
C PRO A 43 1.79 41.24 2.20
N LYS A 44 1.28 41.47 3.41
CA LYS A 44 1.86 40.94 4.68
C LYS A 44 1.95 39.41 4.76
N TYR A 45 1.19 38.70 3.93
CA TYR A 45 1.17 37.24 3.83
C TYR A 45 2.14 36.67 2.77
N TYR A 46 2.99 37.49 2.15
CA TYR A 46 4.09 37.02 1.30
C TYR A 46 5.44 37.45 1.88
N GLY A 47 6.43 36.56 1.79
CA GLY A 47 7.78 36.72 2.33
C GLY A 47 8.75 37.38 1.36
N ARG A 48 9.90 36.73 1.12
CA ARG A 48 10.97 37.24 0.23
C ARG A 48 10.83 36.74 -1.21
N GLU A 49 9.89 35.84 -1.46
CA GLU A 49 9.49 35.37 -2.79
C GLU A 49 8.72 36.43 -3.60
N PHE A 50 8.21 37.50 -2.95
CA PHE A 50 7.45 38.55 -3.62
C PHE A 50 8.37 39.58 -4.30
N HIS A 51 8.22 39.73 -5.62
CA HIS A 51 9.04 40.61 -6.46
C HIS A 51 8.27 41.85 -6.97
N GLY A 52 7.05 42.11 -6.48
CA GLY A 52 6.21 43.19 -7.00
C GLY A 52 5.79 42.97 -8.45
N MET A 53 5.60 44.05 -9.21
CA MET A 53 5.06 44.00 -10.57
C MET A 53 6.15 43.84 -11.65
N ILE A 54 6.74 42.65 -11.74
CA ILE A 54 7.67 42.29 -12.83
C ILE A 54 6.95 41.65 -14.03
N SER A 55 7.56 41.80 -15.22
CA SER A 55 7.07 41.17 -16.45
C SER A 55 7.27 39.65 -16.45
N ARG A 56 6.76 38.95 -17.47
CA ARG A 56 6.95 37.50 -17.59
C ARG A 56 8.39 37.15 -17.94
N GLU A 57 8.97 37.94 -18.83
CA GLU A 57 10.31 37.77 -19.38
C GLU A 57 11.37 37.99 -18.28
N ALA A 58 11.17 38.99 -17.43
CA ALA A 58 11.99 39.20 -16.22
C ALA A 58 11.85 38.05 -15.21
N ALA A 59 10.63 37.52 -15.02
CA ALA A 59 10.42 36.35 -14.17
C ALA A 59 11.11 35.10 -14.75
N ASP A 60 11.03 34.87 -16.07
CA ASP A 60 11.64 33.74 -16.74
C ASP A 60 13.17 33.76 -16.65
N GLN A 61 13.79 34.94 -16.73
CA GLN A 61 15.22 35.12 -16.47
C GLN A 61 15.59 34.75 -15.03
N LEU A 62 14.88 35.29 -14.03
CA LEU A 62 15.12 34.98 -12.61
C LEU A 62 14.91 33.50 -12.27
N LEU A 63 13.96 32.83 -12.93
CA LEU A 63 13.60 31.43 -12.71
C LEU A 63 14.45 30.43 -13.50
N SER A 64 15.26 30.91 -14.47
CA SER A 64 16.11 30.05 -15.31
C SER A 64 17.19 29.29 -14.54
N VAL A 65 17.56 29.75 -13.34
CA VAL A 65 18.72 29.28 -12.55
C VAL A 65 18.65 27.81 -12.11
N ALA A 66 17.46 27.24 -11.96
CA ALA A 66 17.26 25.84 -11.56
C ALA A 66 15.81 25.38 -11.77
N GLU A 67 15.62 24.07 -11.96
CA GLU A 67 14.32 23.42 -11.87
C GLU A 67 13.75 23.55 -10.43
N GLY A 68 12.43 23.70 -10.30
CA GLY A 68 11.77 23.94 -9.00
C GLY A 68 11.92 25.38 -8.47
N SER A 69 12.62 26.27 -9.20
CA SER A 69 12.68 27.70 -8.90
C SER A 69 11.30 28.33 -8.88
N TYR A 70 11.01 29.20 -7.91
CA TYR A 70 9.73 29.92 -7.84
C TYR A 70 9.83 31.34 -7.29
N LEU A 71 8.89 32.20 -7.72
CA LEU A 71 8.66 33.54 -7.20
C LEU A 71 7.18 33.93 -7.28
N ILE A 72 6.78 34.96 -6.54
CA ILE A 72 5.47 35.61 -6.63
C ILE A 72 5.64 37.00 -7.23
N ARG A 73 4.78 37.34 -8.19
CA ARG A 73 4.73 38.66 -8.82
C ARG A 73 3.28 39.15 -8.95
N GLU A 74 3.09 40.46 -9.01
CA GLU A 74 1.80 41.07 -9.29
C GLU A 74 1.48 41.08 -10.79
N SER A 75 0.19 41.05 -11.14
CA SER A 75 -0.29 41.06 -12.51
C SER A 75 -0.36 42.48 -13.07
N GLN A 76 0.51 42.78 -14.04
CA GLN A 76 0.45 43.99 -14.88
C GLN A 76 -0.91 44.20 -15.59
N ARG A 77 -1.77 43.16 -15.67
CA ARG A 77 -3.11 43.25 -16.28
C ARG A 77 -4.25 43.45 -15.26
N GLN A 78 -4.01 43.24 -13.97
CA GLN A 78 -5.01 43.38 -12.92
C GLN A 78 -4.32 43.65 -11.58
N LEU A 79 -4.40 44.89 -11.10
CA LEU A 79 -3.90 45.30 -9.78
C LEU A 79 -4.53 44.45 -8.66
N GLY A 80 -3.76 44.20 -7.60
CA GLY A 80 -4.15 43.35 -6.48
C GLY A 80 -4.29 41.86 -6.81
N THR A 81 -3.92 41.42 -8.02
CA THR A 81 -3.91 40.00 -8.42
C THR A 81 -2.48 39.47 -8.52
N TYR A 82 -2.20 38.40 -7.77
CA TYR A 82 -0.87 37.82 -7.66
C TYR A 82 -0.75 36.53 -8.46
N THR A 83 0.46 36.26 -8.95
CA THR A 83 0.81 35.09 -9.77
C THR A 83 2.02 34.41 -9.18
N LEU A 84 1.91 33.11 -8.89
CA LEU A 84 3.05 32.21 -8.69
C LEU A 84 3.64 31.90 -10.07
N ALA A 85 4.92 32.21 -10.26
CA ALA A 85 5.69 31.75 -11.41
C ALA A 85 6.65 30.66 -10.93
N LEU A 86 6.58 29.48 -11.57
CA LEU A 86 7.22 28.24 -11.15
C LEU A 86 7.96 27.59 -12.32
N ARG A 87 9.25 27.29 -12.15
CA ARG A 87 10.07 26.59 -13.14
C ARG A 87 9.84 25.09 -13.05
N PHE A 88 9.28 24.52 -14.12
CA PHE A 88 9.05 23.08 -14.26
C PHE A 88 9.10 22.64 -15.73
N GLY A 89 9.83 21.58 -16.04
CA GLY A 89 10.01 21.03 -17.38
C GLY A 89 10.77 21.99 -18.30
N SER A 90 11.77 22.72 -17.78
CA SER A 90 12.48 23.80 -18.51
C SER A 90 11.57 24.93 -19.02
N GLN A 91 10.36 25.06 -18.48
CA GLN A 91 9.38 26.10 -18.80
C GLN A 91 8.88 26.79 -17.52
N THR A 92 8.31 27.98 -17.64
CA THR A 92 7.73 28.71 -16.50
C THR A 92 6.21 28.60 -16.49
N ARG A 93 5.68 27.77 -15.59
CA ARG A 93 4.23 27.66 -15.36
C ARG A 93 3.78 28.83 -14.46
N ASN A 94 2.69 29.47 -14.84
CA ASN A 94 2.16 30.67 -14.19
C ASN A 94 0.77 30.35 -13.61
N PHE A 95 0.63 30.40 -12.28
CA PHE A 95 -0.61 30.08 -11.57
C PHE A 95 -1.15 31.31 -10.85
N ARG A 96 -2.45 31.62 -10.99
CA ARG A 96 -3.08 32.70 -10.23
C ARG A 96 -3.18 32.30 -8.75
N LEU A 97 -2.59 33.10 -7.88
CA LEU A 97 -2.67 32.89 -6.44
C LEU A 97 -3.90 33.57 -5.86
N TYR A 98 -4.48 32.90 -4.87
CA TYR A 98 -5.55 33.41 -4.02
C TYR A 98 -5.16 33.24 -2.54
N TYR A 99 -5.80 34.02 -1.67
CA TYR A 99 -5.58 33.98 -0.24
C TYR A 99 -6.90 34.23 0.50
N ASP A 100 -7.31 33.29 1.35
CA ASP A 100 -8.52 33.39 2.20
C ASP A 100 -8.18 33.20 3.70
N GLY A 101 -6.96 33.56 4.08
CA GLY A 101 -6.30 33.12 5.32
C GLY A 101 -5.38 31.94 5.08
N LYS A 102 -5.63 31.13 4.05
CA LYS A 102 -4.70 30.12 3.50
C LYS A 102 -4.38 30.42 2.04
N HIS A 103 -3.22 29.93 1.57
CA HIS A 103 -2.78 30.10 0.18
C HIS A 103 -3.37 29.01 -0.71
N PHE A 104 -3.83 29.36 -1.92
CA PHE A 104 -4.31 28.36 -2.89
C PHE A 104 -4.19 28.81 -4.35
N VAL A 105 -4.15 27.81 -5.25
CA VAL A 105 -4.28 27.94 -6.71
C VAL A 105 -5.44 27.12 -7.28
N GLY A 106 -6.15 26.37 -6.42
CA GLY A 106 -7.20 25.41 -6.77
C GLY A 106 -7.98 24.97 -5.52
N GLU A 107 -8.41 23.71 -5.43
CA GLU A 107 -9.17 23.20 -4.28
C GLU A 107 -8.37 23.17 -2.95
N LYS A 108 -7.07 22.79 -3.04
CA LYS A 108 -6.19 22.61 -1.86
C LYS A 108 -5.78 23.95 -1.25
N ARG A 109 -5.82 24.04 0.08
CA ARG A 109 -5.49 25.22 0.89
C ARG A 109 -4.29 24.96 1.80
N PHE A 110 -3.26 25.78 1.66
CA PHE A 110 -1.96 25.61 2.30
C PHE A 110 -1.67 26.69 3.34
N GLU A 111 -0.90 26.34 4.37
CA GLU A 111 -0.53 27.26 5.45
C GLU A 111 0.67 28.13 5.07
N SER A 112 1.56 27.65 4.19
CA SER A 112 2.59 28.46 3.54
C SER A 112 2.57 28.33 2.02
N ILE A 113 3.21 29.30 1.35
CA ILE A 113 3.54 29.21 -0.07
C ILE A 113 4.53 28.06 -0.36
N HIS A 114 5.40 27.71 0.60
CA HIS A 114 6.35 26.61 0.41
C HIS A 114 5.60 25.28 0.23
N ASP A 115 4.64 24.98 1.10
CA ASP A 115 3.80 23.77 1.03
C ASP A 115 3.01 23.67 -0.27
N LEU A 116 2.48 24.80 -0.73
CA LEU A 116 1.76 24.92 -2.00
C LEU A 116 2.66 24.60 -3.20
N VAL A 117 3.90 25.10 -3.19
CA VAL A 117 4.88 24.79 -4.24
C VAL A 117 5.39 23.35 -4.15
N THR A 118 5.55 22.79 -2.94
CA THR A 118 5.90 21.37 -2.75
C THR A 118 4.85 20.45 -3.35
N ASP A 119 3.58 20.61 -2.96
CA ASP A 119 2.47 19.81 -3.49
C ASP A 119 2.26 20.03 -5.00
N GLY A 120 2.47 21.27 -5.47
CA GLY A 120 2.45 21.62 -6.89
C GLY A 120 3.55 20.92 -7.70
N LEU A 121 4.80 20.93 -7.23
CA LEU A 121 5.92 20.28 -7.92
C LEU A 121 5.79 18.75 -7.90
N ILE A 122 5.35 18.15 -6.79
CA ILE A 122 5.03 16.71 -6.69
C ILE A 122 3.94 16.35 -7.72
N THR A 123 2.85 17.12 -7.75
CA THR A 123 1.73 16.89 -8.69
C THR A 123 2.21 17.01 -10.14
N LEU A 124 2.92 18.09 -10.49
CA LEU A 124 3.47 18.31 -11.83
C LEU A 124 4.41 17.18 -12.27
N TYR A 125 5.28 16.70 -11.37
CA TYR A 125 6.25 15.64 -11.66
C TYR A 125 5.56 14.29 -11.91
N ILE A 126 4.67 13.89 -11.01
CA ILE A 126 3.94 12.63 -11.09
C ILE A 126 2.99 12.61 -12.29
N GLU A 127 2.21 13.68 -12.51
CA GLU A 127 1.32 13.76 -13.67
C GLU A 127 2.09 13.81 -15.00
N THR A 128 3.28 14.41 -15.05
CA THR A 128 4.09 14.44 -16.27
C THR A 128 4.76 13.08 -16.56
N LYS A 129 5.33 12.41 -15.56
CA LYS A 129 6.01 11.11 -15.75
C LYS A 129 5.06 9.92 -15.88
N ALA A 130 3.91 9.94 -15.20
CA ALA A 130 3.05 8.77 -15.02
C ALA A 130 1.62 8.93 -15.59
N ALA A 131 1.36 9.93 -16.46
CA ALA A 131 0.04 10.22 -17.03
C ALA A 131 -0.74 8.95 -17.47
N GLU A 132 -0.13 8.13 -18.34
CA GLU A 132 -0.76 6.88 -18.83
C GLU A 132 -0.98 5.84 -17.72
N TYR A 133 -0.04 5.73 -16.77
CA TYR A 133 -0.13 4.79 -15.66
C TYR A 133 -1.28 5.17 -14.71
N ILE A 134 -1.41 6.46 -14.40
CA ILE A 134 -2.48 7.02 -13.57
C ILE A 134 -3.84 6.84 -14.26
N ALA A 135 -3.93 7.05 -15.58
CA ALA A 135 -5.14 6.80 -16.35
C ALA A 135 -5.55 5.30 -16.37
N LYS A 136 -4.57 4.39 -16.34
CA LYS A 136 -4.77 2.94 -16.32
C LYS A 136 -4.92 2.36 -14.90
N MET A 137 -4.73 3.15 -13.84
CA MET A 137 -4.59 2.62 -12.47
C MET A 137 -5.87 1.99 -11.88
N THR A 138 -7.04 2.30 -12.43
CA THR A 138 -8.34 1.71 -12.04
C THR A 138 -8.65 0.40 -12.78
N ILE A 139 -7.85 0.03 -13.78
CA ILE A 139 -7.95 -1.27 -14.47
C ILE A 139 -7.35 -2.34 -13.54
N ASN A 140 -8.07 -3.44 -13.36
CA ASN A 140 -7.74 -4.53 -12.42
C ASN A 140 -7.53 -4.03 -10.97
N PRO A 141 -8.62 -3.56 -10.30
CA PRO A 141 -8.57 -3.12 -8.91
C PRO A 141 -8.33 -4.29 -7.95
N ILE A 142 -7.78 -4.00 -6.77
CA ILE A 142 -7.60 -4.98 -5.69
C ILE A 142 -8.83 -5.11 -4.77
N TYR A 143 -9.79 -4.20 -4.88
CA TYR A 143 -10.89 -4.05 -3.92
C TYR A 143 -11.73 -5.32 -3.72
N GLU A 144 -11.94 -6.10 -4.79
CA GLU A 144 -12.71 -7.35 -4.76
C GLU A 144 -11.92 -8.54 -4.18
N HIS A 145 -10.64 -8.34 -3.85
CA HIS A 145 -9.71 -9.38 -3.40
C HIS A 145 -9.05 -9.06 -2.06
N ILE A 146 -9.12 -7.82 -1.56
CA ILE A 146 -8.32 -7.36 -0.41
C ILE A 146 -9.16 -6.59 0.60
N GLY A 147 -9.27 -7.15 1.82
CA GLY A 147 -9.92 -6.53 2.98
C GLY A 147 -11.09 -7.34 3.54
N TYR A 148 -11.66 -6.87 4.66
CA TYR A 148 -12.73 -7.58 5.39
C TYR A 148 -14.10 -7.64 4.63
N THR A 149 -14.16 -7.13 3.40
CA THR A 149 -15.32 -7.22 2.51
C THR A 149 -15.52 -8.64 2.00
N THR A 150 -14.44 -9.36 1.66
CA THR A 150 -14.45 -10.75 1.18
C THR A 150 -14.56 -11.76 2.32
N LEU A 151 -13.81 -11.56 3.41
CA LEU A 151 -13.69 -12.50 4.53
C LEU A 151 -14.96 -12.57 5.40
N ASN A 152 -15.77 -11.52 5.46
CA ASN A 152 -17.11 -11.56 6.07
C ASN A 152 -18.20 -12.11 5.11
N ARG A 153 -17.84 -13.02 4.19
CA ARG A 153 -18.78 -14.00 3.63
C ARG A 153 -18.73 -15.22 4.54
N GLU A 154 -19.84 -15.52 5.21
CA GLU A 154 -19.95 -16.76 6.00
C GLU A 154 -19.57 -17.97 5.13
N PRO A 155 -18.83 -18.97 5.67
CA PRO A 155 -18.47 -20.15 4.92
C PRO A 155 -19.75 -20.92 4.56
N ALA A 156 -20.17 -20.81 3.30
CA ALA A 156 -21.35 -21.49 2.78
C ALA A 156 -21.28 -22.98 3.13
N TYR A 157 -22.25 -23.45 3.92
CA TYR A 157 -22.22 -24.75 4.59
C TYR A 157 -21.78 -25.88 3.64
N LYS A 158 -20.54 -26.37 3.80
CA LYS A 158 -20.08 -27.62 3.20
C LYS A 158 -20.85 -28.76 3.87
N LYS A 159 -22.08 -29.02 3.40
CA LYS A 159 -22.85 -30.20 3.78
C LYS A 159 -22.01 -31.42 3.45
N HIS A 160 -21.59 -32.16 4.48
CA HIS A 160 -20.99 -33.48 4.31
C HIS A 160 -21.93 -34.35 3.49
N MET A 161 -21.50 -34.78 2.31
CA MET A 161 -22.00 -36.03 1.76
C MET A 161 -21.42 -37.16 2.62
N PRO A 162 -22.25 -38.04 3.20
CA PRO A 162 -21.73 -39.26 3.81
C PRO A 162 -21.15 -40.14 2.70
N ALA A 163 -19.93 -40.64 2.88
CA ALA A 163 -19.36 -41.60 1.96
C ALA A 163 -20.11 -42.93 2.09
N LEU A 164 -20.85 -43.33 1.05
CA LEU A 164 -21.29 -44.72 0.93
C LEU A 164 -20.06 -45.59 0.73
N LYS A 165 -20.02 -46.72 1.43
CA LYS A 165 -19.05 -47.79 1.19
C LYS A 165 -19.67 -48.78 0.21
N ASP A 166 -19.01 -49.03 -0.91
CA ASP A 166 -19.40 -50.13 -1.78
C ASP A 166 -19.02 -51.47 -1.13
N THR A 167 -20.01 -52.32 -0.87
CA THR A 167 -19.81 -53.72 -0.47
C THR A 167 -20.83 -54.62 -1.17
N HIS A 168 -20.38 -55.30 -2.22
CA HIS A 168 -20.87 -56.55 -2.80
C HIS A 168 -22.38 -56.92 -2.73
N ASP A 169 -23.02 -56.84 -3.91
CA ASP A 169 -23.51 -58.01 -4.66
C ASP A 169 -24.46 -59.03 -3.97
N TRP A 170 -25.72 -59.08 -4.45
CA TRP A 170 -26.45 -60.34 -4.73
C TRP A 170 -27.60 -60.08 -5.75
N LYS A 171 -28.20 -61.18 -6.27
CA LYS A 171 -29.02 -61.24 -7.50
C LYS A 171 -30.56 -61.19 -7.31
N GLU A 172 -31.24 -61.18 -8.48
CA GLU A 172 -32.66 -61.52 -8.76
C GLU A 172 -33.72 -60.45 -8.43
N SER A 173 -34.81 -60.29 -9.20
CA SER A 173 -35.24 -60.88 -10.50
C SER A 173 -36.32 -60.01 -11.21
N THR A 174 -36.72 -60.41 -12.44
CA THR A 174 -37.96 -60.11 -13.22
C THR A 174 -39.00 -59.10 -12.67
N GLY A 175 -39.63 -58.23 -13.47
CA GLY A 175 -39.69 -58.05 -14.94
C GLY A 175 -41.07 -57.52 -15.39
N GLU A 176 -41.17 -56.88 -16.57
CA GLU A 176 -42.41 -56.36 -17.21
C GLU A 176 -43.09 -55.18 -16.44
N ASP A 177 -43.70 -54.12 -17.00
CA ASP A 177 -44.01 -53.63 -18.36
C ASP A 177 -43.47 -52.17 -18.53
N GLY A 178 -43.44 -51.49 -19.70
CA GLY A 178 -43.78 -51.89 -21.07
C GLY A 178 -43.94 -50.65 -22.00
N VAL A 179 -43.35 -50.73 -23.20
CA VAL A 179 -43.69 -49.97 -24.44
C VAL A 179 -43.49 -48.43 -24.47
N SER A 180 -42.37 -48.07 -25.09
CA SER A 180 -42.10 -46.81 -25.82
C SER A 180 -43.06 -46.65 -27.04
N GLU A 181 -43.33 -45.51 -27.69
CA GLU A 181 -42.59 -44.24 -27.83
C GLU A 181 -43.45 -43.16 -28.56
N LYS A 182 -42.86 -41.98 -28.80
CA LYS A 182 -43.10 -41.07 -29.94
C LYS A 182 -44.44 -40.29 -30.07
N ARG A 183 -44.30 -39.01 -29.68
CA ARG A 183 -44.33 -37.83 -30.58
C ARG A 183 -45.68 -37.16 -30.88
N LEU A 184 -45.96 -36.10 -30.11
CA LEU A 184 -46.72 -34.92 -30.58
C LEU A 184 -46.06 -33.64 -30.04
N THR A 185 -45.96 -32.60 -30.87
CA THR A 185 -45.28 -31.34 -30.54
C THR A 185 -46.25 -30.23 -30.15
N SER A 186 -46.21 -29.82 -28.89
CA SER A 186 -46.76 -28.55 -28.39
C SER A 186 -45.82 -28.04 -27.28
N LEU A 187 -45.35 -26.80 -27.25
CA LEU A 187 -46.06 -25.52 -27.14
C LEU A 187 -47.00 -25.46 -25.93
N VAL A 188 -46.81 -24.41 -25.11
CA VAL A 188 -47.60 -24.06 -23.91
C VAL A 188 -47.46 -24.99 -22.70
N ARG A 189 -46.33 -24.86 -21.98
CA ARG A 189 -46.33 -24.39 -20.57
C ARG A 189 -44.93 -23.95 -20.10
N ARG A 190 -44.57 -22.69 -20.38
CA ARG A 190 -43.55 -21.96 -19.61
C ARG A 190 -44.14 -21.63 -18.23
N ALA A 191 -44.13 -22.61 -17.32
CA ALA A 191 -44.49 -22.40 -15.91
C ALA A 191 -43.20 -22.21 -15.09
N THR A 192 -43.01 -21.00 -14.59
CA THR A 192 -41.81 -20.57 -13.88
C THR A 192 -41.58 -21.32 -12.58
N LEU A 193 -40.51 -22.11 -12.50
CA LEU A 193 -39.79 -22.29 -11.23
C LEU A 193 -38.98 -21.01 -11.01
N LYS A 194 -39.42 -20.19 -10.06
CA LYS A 194 -38.66 -19.02 -9.61
C LYS A 194 -37.65 -19.48 -8.56
N GLU A 195 -36.38 -19.58 -8.91
CA GLU A 195 -35.32 -19.53 -7.91
C GLU A 195 -35.31 -18.12 -7.31
N ASN A 196 -35.80 -18.00 -6.07
CA ASN A 196 -35.91 -16.73 -5.37
C ASN A 196 -35.46 -16.86 -3.92
N GLU A 197 -34.16 -17.04 -3.73
CA GLU A 197 -33.49 -16.68 -2.47
C GLU A 197 -32.77 -15.34 -2.67
N GLN A 198 -33.57 -14.27 -2.75
CA GLN A 198 -33.09 -12.90 -2.68
C GLN A 198 -32.63 -12.59 -1.25
N ILE A 199 -31.43 -13.06 -0.92
CA ILE A 199 -30.64 -12.51 0.18
C ILE A 199 -30.61 -10.98 -0.03
N PRO A 200 -31.09 -10.16 0.92
CA PRO A 200 -31.11 -8.71 0.76
C PRO A 200 -29.67 -8.22 0.63
N LYS A 201 -29.27 -7.88 -0.59
CA LYS A 201 -27.91 -7.50 -0.92
C LYS A 201 -27.61 -6.18 -0.22
N TYR A 202 -26.81 -6.23 0.84
CA TYR A 202 -26.48 -5.07 1.67
C TYR A 202 -25.88 -3.97 0.79
N GLU A 203 -26.66 -2.93 0.55
CA GLU A 203 -26.24 -1.78 -0.25
C GLU A 203 -26.22 -0.52 0.62
N LYS A 204 -25.02 0.00 0.85
CA LYS A 204 -24.79 1.26 1.56
C LYS A 204 -23.67 2.05 0.87
N VAL A 205 -24.02 3.26 0.44
CA VAL A 205 -23.06 4.22 -0.15
C VAL A 205 -21.99 4.63 0.88
N HIS A 206 -20.77 4.84 0.42
CA HIS A 206 -19.64 5.32 1.22
C HIS A 206 -19.67 6.86 1.38
N ASN A 207 -19.57 7.33 2.62
CA ASN A 207 -19.53 8.76 2.99
C ASN A 207 -18.12 9.35 2.84
N PHE A 208 -17.61 9.40 1.60
CA PHE A 208 -16.26 9.87 1.31
C PHE A 208 -16.08 11.38 1.54
N LYS A 209 -15.05 11.74 2.31
CA LYS A 209 -14.63 13.13 2.54
C LYS A 209 -13.15 13.30 2.23
N VAL A 210 -12.76 14.46 1.69
CA VAL A 210 -11.35 14.79 1.42
C VAL A 210 -10.53 14.70 2.70
N HIS A 211 -9.39 14.02 2.65
CA HIS A 211 -8.60 13.68 3.83
C HIS A 211 -7.11 13.93 3.59
N THR A 212 -6.44 14.54 4.58
CA THR A 212 -4.98 14.67 4.61
C THR A 212 -4.40 13.53 5.42
N PHE A 213 -3.67 12.65 4.77
CA PHE A 213 -3.00 11.53 5.39
C PHE A 213 -1.67 11.99 6.03
N ARG A 214 -1.38 11.49 7.23
CA ARG A 214 -0.11 11.74 7.94
C ARG A 214 0.79 10.51 7.74
N GLY A 215 1.88 10.68 6.99
CA GLY A 215 2.75 9.58 6.57
C GLY A 215 2.28 8.88 5.28
N PRO A 216 3.10 8.02 4.67
CA PRO A 216 2.79 7.37 3.40
C PRO A 216 1.53 6.49 3.48
N HIS A 217 0.61 6.63 2.54
CA HIS A 217 -0.64 5.85 2.49
C HIS A 217 -0.94 5.38 1.05
N TRP A 218 -1.54 4.20 0.93
CA TRP A 218 -1.94 3.61 -0.34
C TRP A 218 -3.47 3.53 -0.47
N CYS A 219 -3.96 3.61 -1.69
CA CYS A 219 -5.38 3.53 -2.02
C CYS A 219 -5.84 2.07 -2.02
N GLU A 220 -6.79 1.76 -1.14
CA GLU A 220 -7.34 0.42 -0.92
C GLU A 220 -8.15 -0.15 -2.10
N TYR A 221 -8.37 0.65 -3.16
CA TYR A 221 -9.05 0.21 -4.39
C TYR A 221 -8.08 -0.23 -5.49
N CYS A 222 -7.02 0.56 -5.78
CA CYS A 222 -6.10 0.32 -6.89
C CYS A 222 -4.69 -0.12 -6.46
N ALA A 223 -4.44 -0.21 -5.15
CA ALA A 223 -3.18 -0.55 -4.51
C ALA A 223 -2.01 0.42 -4.78
N ASN A 224 -2.29 1.60 -5.30
CA ASN A 224 -1.28 2.62 -5.61
C ASN A 224 -1.18 3.69 -4.52
N PHE A 225 0.02 4.26 -4.37
CA PHE A 225 0.31 5.33 -3.42
C PHE A 225 -0.56 6.58 -3.65
N MET A 226 -0.98 7.24 -2.56
CA MET A 226 -1.74 8.49 -2.58
C MET A 226 -0.78 9.67 -2.40
N TRP A 227 -0.44 10.34 -3.50
CA TRP A 227 0.59 11.37 -3.55
C TRP A 227 0.11 12.77 -3.16
N GLY A 228 1.07 13.63 -2.84
CA GLY A 228 0.87 15.01 -2.40
C GLY A 228 1.11 15.22 -0.90
N LEU A 229 1.23 16.48 -0.51
CA LEU A 229 1.51 16.90 0.86
C LEU A 229 0.24 16.98 1.71
N ILE A 230 -0.87 17.41 1.10
CA ILE A 230 -2.20 17.47 1.73
C ILE A 230 -3.29 16.98 0.76
N ALA A 231 -4.43 16.56 1.31
CA ALA A 231 -5.61 16.17 0.54
C ALA A 231 -5.31 15.14 -0.57
N GLN A 232 -4.48 14.13 -0.26
CA GLN A 232 -3.99 13.12 -1.23
C GLN A 232 -5.09 12.19 -1.74
N GLY A 233 -6.20 12.10 -1.01
CA GLY A 233 -7.34 11.25 -1.34
C GLY A 233 -8.56 11.58 -0.50
N VAL A 234 -9.45 10.60 -0.39
CA VAL A 234 -10.66 10.66 0.43
C VAL A 234 -10.68 9.50 1.42
N LYS A 235 -11.29 9.75 2.58
CA LYS A 235 -11.58 8.76 3.61
C LYS A 235 -13.09 8.65 3.81
N CYS A 236 -13.62 7.44 3.86
CA CYS A 236 -15.02 7.22 4.21
C CYS A 236 -15.21 7.51 5.70
N ALA A 237 -16.08 8.47 6.02
CA ALA A 237 -16.35 8.88 7.41
C ALA A 237 -17.06 7.78 8.22
N ASP A 238 -17.66 6.80 7.55
CA ASP A 238 -18.51 5.77 8.15
C ASP A 238 -17.74 4.47 8.41
N CYS A 239 -16.98 3.95 7.43
CA CYS A 239 -16.23 2.68 7.54
C CYS A 239 -14.70 2.84 7.61
N GLY A 240 -14.18 4.06 7.41
CA GLY A 240 -12.74 4.34 7.47
C GLY A 240 -11.91 4.01 6.21
N LEU A 241 -12.52 3.49 5.14
CA LEU A 241 -11.89 3.16 3.85
C LEU A 241 -11.18 4.37 3.21
N ASN A 242 -9.96 4.17 2.68
CA ASN A 242 -9.05 5.21 2.20
C ASN A 242 -8.70 5.00 0.71
N VAL A 243 -9.05 5.95 -0.16
CA VAL A 243 -8.87 5.81 -1.62
C VAL A 243 -8.57 7.16 -2.31
N HIS A 244 -8.01 7.15 -3.53
CA HIS A 244 -7.90 8.37 -4.35
C HIS A 244 -9.28 8.96 -4.69
N LYS A 245 -9.37 10.27 -4.87
CA LYS A 245 -10.58 11.02 -5.28
C LYS A 245 -11.22 10.52 -6.59
N GLN A 246 -10.44 9.86 -7.47
CA GLN A 246 -10.99 9.21 -8.66
C GLN A 246 -11.46 7.78 -8.39
N CYS A 247 -10.74 7.01 -7.57
CA CYS A 247 -11.11 5.64 -7.21
C CYS A 247 -12.40 5.59 -6.40
N SER A 248 -12.70 6.59 -5.58
CA SER A 248 -13.96 6.68 -4.82
C SER A 248 -15.24 6.72 -5.66
N LYS A 249 -15.13 6.96 -6.98
CA LYS A 249 -16.25 6.87 -7.94
C LYS A 249 -16.47 5.45 -8.47
N MET A 250 -15.52 4.55 -8.23
CA MET A 250 -15.45 3.19 -8.74
C MET A 250 -15.61 2.13 -7.63
N VAL A 251 -15.59 2.55 -6.36
CA VAL A 251 -15.84 1.69 -5.19
C VAL A 251 -17.34 1.34 -5.12
N PRO A 252 -17.71 0.05 -5.00
CA PRO A 252 -19.10 -0.39 -4.82
C PRO A 252 -19.80 0.19 -3.57
N ASN A 253 -21.13 0.16 -3.57
CA ASN A 253 -21.96 0.57 -2.44
C ASN A 253 -22.01 -0.49 -1.32
N ASP A 254 -20.88 -0.92 -0.80
CA ASP A 254 -20.75 -2.02 0.19
C ASP A 254 -20.27 -1.56 1.59
N CYS A 255 -20.48 -0.28 1.92
CA CYS A 255 -19.88 0.39 3.08
C CYS A 255 -20.30 -0.18 4.44
N LYS A 256 -19.54 -1.11 5.03
CA LYS A 256 -19.76 -1.65 6.39
C LYS A 256 -19.18 -0.71 7.48
N PRO A 257 -19.98 0.06 8.27
CA PRO A 257 -19.45 1.07 9.19
C PRO A 257 -18.65 0.49 10.36
N ASP A 258 -18.96 -0.73 10.80
CA ASP A 258 -18.35 -1.36 11.98
C ASP A 258 -16.83 -1.52 11.84
N LEU A 259 -16.35 -1.65 10.60
CA LEU A 259 -14.93 -1.71 10.25
C LEU A 259 -14.15 -0.45 10.65
N LYS A 260 -14.81 0.69 10.91
CA LYS A 260 -14.18 1.92 11.41
C LYS A 260 -13.53 1.77 12.78
N HIS A 261 -13.98 0.80 13.59
CA HIS A 261 -13.41 0.50 14.90
C HIS A 261 -12.23 -0.48 14.80
N VAL A 262 -12.04 -1.15 13.66
CA VAL A 262 -10.89 -2.03 13.39
C VAL A 262 -9.69 -1.16 13.03
N LYS A 263 -8.77 -0.99 13.99
CA LYS A 263 -7.50 -0.29 13.76
C LYS A 263 -6.56 -1.22 13.01
N LYS A 264 -6.55 -1.13 11.67
CA LYS A 264 -5.65 -1.91 10.82
C LYS A 264 -4.19 -1.75 11.27
N VAL A 265 -3.60 -2.86 11.71
CA VAL A 265 -2.19 -2.99 12.05
C VAL A 265 -1.44 -3.49 10.82
N TYR A 266 -2.01 -4.47 10.11
CA TYR A 266 -1.47 -4.94 8.83
C TYR A 266 -1.74 -3.96 7.68
N SER A 267 -0.82 -3.91 6.72
CA SER A 267 -0.82 -2.99 5.57
C SER A 267 -0.80 -1.48 5.91
N CYS A 268 -0.53 -1.12 7.16
CA CYS A 268 -0.08 0.23 7.49
C CYS A 268 1.40 0.41 7.10
N ASP A 269 1.84 1.65 6.87
CA ASP A 269 3.27 1.95 6.81
C ASP A 269 3.91 1.71 8.17
N LEU A 270 5.06 1.03 8.21
CA LEU A 270 5.74 0.61 9.44
C LEU A 270 6.11 1.81 10.32
N THR A 271 6.64 2.88 9.72
CA THR A 271 7.00 4.10 10.47
C THR A 271 5.76 4.82 11.01
N THR A 272 4.65 4.81 10.26
CA THR A 272 3.37 5.41 10.65
C THR A 272 2.70 4.61 11.77
N LEU A 273 2.71 3.27 11.71
CA LEU A 273 2.17 2.38 12.74
C LEU A 273 2.90 2.58 14.09
N VAL A 274 4.24 2.49 14.06
CA VAL A 274 5.12 2.74 15.23
C VAL A 274 4.80 4.09 15.87
N LYS A 275 4.76 5.18 15.08
CA LYS A 275 4.45 6.51 15.60
C LYS A 275 3.01 6.69 16.07
N ALA A 276 2.05 5.93 15.54
CA ALA A 276 0.64 6.02 15.93
C ALA A 276 0.33 5.29 17.24
N HIS A 277 1.07 4.22 17.55
CA HIS A 277 0.94 3.46 18.80
C HIS A 277 2.01 3.79 19.84
N ILE A 278 2.97 4.67 19.51
CA ILE A 278 4.10 5.11 20.35
C ILE A 278 5.14 3.98 20.57
N THR A 279 4.98 2.85 19.86
CA THR A 279 5.81 1.66 19.99
C THR A 279 7.10 1.77 19.18
N LYS A 280 8.17 1.09 19.59
CA LYS A 280 9.45 1.09 18.84
C LYS A 280 9.48 0.13 17.65
N ARG A 281 8.67 -0.93 17.71
CA ARG A 281 8.40 -1.92 16.65
C ARG A 281 6.94 -2.40 16.73
N PRO A 282 6.41 -3.14 15.72
CA PRO A 282 5.03 -3.61 15.74
C PRO A 282 4.80 -4.73 16.75
N MET A 283 3.73 -4.60 17.53
CA MET A 283 3.22 -5.62 18.47
C MET A 283 3.01 -7.00 17.83
N VAL A 284 2.69 -7.05 16.53
CA VAL A 284 2.61 -8.29 15.73
C VAL A 284 3.93 -9.07 15.77
N VAL A 285 5.05 -8.35 15.60
CA VAL A 285 6.39 -8.94 15.51
C VAL A 285 6.82 -9.46 16.88
N ASP A 286 6.63 -8.67 17.94
CA ASP A 286 6.86 -9.09 19.33
C ASP A 286 6.02 -10.33 19.72
N MET A 287 4.72 -10.31 19.44
CA MET A 287 3.81 -11.39 19.84
C MET A 287 4.06 -12.68 19.06
N CYS A 288 4.27 -12.61 17.73
CA CYS A 288 4.58 -13.79 16.92
C CYS A 288 5.95 -14.39 17.28
N ILE A 289 7.00 -13.58 17.47
CA ILE A 289 8.33 -14.07 17.85
C ILE A 289 8.29 -14.73 19.24
N ARG A 290 7.69 -14.07 20.24
CA ARG A 290 7.51 -14.64 21.59
C ARG A 290 6.77 -15.97 21.55
N GLU A 291 5.74 -16.10 20.71
CA GLU A 291 4.96 -17.33 20.57
C GLU A 291 5.74 -18.45 19.87
N ILE A 292 6.53 -18.13 18.83
CA ILE A 292 7.38 -19.08 18.13
C ILE A 292 8.55 -19.54 19.01
N GLU A 293 9.14 -18.65 19.82
CA GLU A 293 10.19 -19.03 20.78
C GLU A 293 9.67 -19.92 21.90
N SER A 294 8.41 -19.72 22.34
CA SER A 294 7.78 -20.48 23.42
C SER A 294 7.56 -21.98 23.09
N ARG A 295 7.39 -22.34 21.80
CA ARG A 295 7.03 -23.72 21.40
C ARG A 295 7.52 -24.22 20.05
N GLY A 296 8.16 -23.38 19.23
CA GLY A 296 8.39 -23.64 17.80
C GLY A 296 9.85 -23.87 17.37
N LEU A 297 10.85 -23.51 18.20
CA LEU A 297 12.26 -23.46 17.78
C LEU A 297 12.82 -24.78 17.24
N ASN A 298 12.32 -25.93 17.71
CA ASN A 298 12.78 -27.26 17.30
C ASN A 298 11.90 -27.87 16.19
N SER A 299 10.89 -27.15 15.68
CA SER A 299 9.99 -27.65 14.64
C SER A 299 10.72 -27.82 13.31
N GLU A 300 10.70 -29.02 12.74
CA GLU A 300 11.30 -29.29 11.44
C GLU A 300 10.75 -28.35 10.36
N GLY A 301 11.65 -27.69 9.62
CA GLY A 301 11.30 -26.78 8.54
C GLY A 301 10.59 -25.50 9.00
N LEU A 302 10.81 -25.03 10.23
CA LEU A 302 10.28 -23.74 10.72
C LEU A 302 10.49 -22.61 9.69
N TYR A 303 9.46 -21.79 9.45
CA TYR A 303 9.37 -20.79 8.37
C TYR A 303 9.41 -21.30 6.92
N ARG A 304 9.95 -22.49 6.63
CA ARG A 304 9.91 -23.12 5.30
C ARG A 304 8.57 -23.85 5.05
N VAL A 305 7.95 -24.39 6.10
CA VAL A 305 6.66 -25.09 6.03
C VAL A 305 5.52 -24.10 6.22
N SER A 306 4.67 -23.96 5.20
CA SER A 306 3.47 -23.11 5.25
C SER A 306 2.35 -23.72 6.09
N GLY A 307 1.72 -22.89 6.93
CA GLY A 307 0.43 -23.22 7.56
C GLY A 307 -0.75 -23.06 6.60
N PHE A 308 -1.96 -23.38 7.06
CA PHE A 308 -3.19 -23.19 6.29
C PHE A 308 -3.48 -21.69 6.07
N SER A 309 -3.72 -21.29 4.82
CA SER A 309 -3.80 -19.89 4.40
C SER A 309 -4.98 -19.11 4.98
N ASP A 310 -6.07 -19.79 5.33
CA ASP A 310 -7.23 -19.23 6.03
C ASP A 310 -6.87 -18.86 7.48
N LEU A 311 -6.25 -19.79 8.22
CA LEU A 311 -5.79 -19.53 9.59
C LEU A 311 -4.73 -18.41 9.67
N ILE A 312 -3.92 -18.22 8.62
CA ILE A 312 -2.97 -17.10 8.52
C ILE A 312 -3.69 -15.75 8.41
N GLU A 313 -4.78 -15.68 7.64
CA GLU A 313 -5.62 -14.48 7.56
C GLU A 313 -6.43 -14.25 8.85
N ASP A 314 -6.87 -15.30 9.55
CA ASP A 314 -7.53 -15.18 10.86
C ASP A 314 -6.61 -14.60 11.94
N VAL A 315 -5.35 -15.06 12.02
CA VAL A 315 -4.34 -14.52 12.95
C VAL A 315 -4.06 -13.04 12.67
N LYS A 316 -3.90 -12.68 11.40
CA LYS A 316 -3.80 -11.30 10.92
C LYS A 316 -5.02 -10.46 11.34
N MET A 317 -6.23 -11.00 11.19
CA MET A 317 -7.47 -10.37 11.64
C MET A 317 -7.61 -10.30 13.17
N ALA A 318 -6.86 -11.07 13.97
CA ALA A 318 -6.82 -10.93 15.43
C ALA A 318 -5.96 -9.71 15.83
N PHE A 319 -4.80 -9.54 15.19
CA PHE A 319 -3.89 -8.42 15.44
C PHE A 319 -4.46 -7.04 15.10
N ASP A 320 -5.33 -6.92 14.10
CA ASP A 320 -6.01 -5.66 13.74
C ASP A 320 -6.99 -5.13 14.82
N ARG A 321 -6.96 -5.66 16.06
CA ARG A 321 -7.89 -5.33 17.16
C ARG A 321 -7.21 -4.91 18.48
N GLU A 322 -5.93 -5.22 18.73
CA GLU A 322 -5.26 -4.97 20.03
C GLU A 322 -3.80 -4.50 19.88
N THR A 323 -3.34 -3.59 20.75
CA THR A 323 -1.97 -3.00 20.68
C THR A 323 -1.39 -2.59 22.05
N LEU A 324 -0.10 -2.87 22.30
CA LEU A 324 0.67 -2.44 23.49
C LEU A 324 2.19 -2.22 23.17
N ASP A 325 3.04 -2.00 24.19
CA ASP A 325 4.16 -1.02 24.16
C ASP A 325 5.61 -1.59 24.47
N PRO A 326 6.74 -1.12 23.85
CA PRO A 326 8.10 -1.72 24.00
C PRO A 326 9.36 -0.78 24.07
N ASP A 327 10.55 -1.36 24.39
CA ASP A 327 11.90 -0.70 24.48
C ASP A 327 13.00 -1.27 23.49
N GLU A 328 14.24 -0.71 23.48
CA GLU A 328 15.28 -0.62 22.38
C GLU A 328 16.48 -1.65 22.44
N GLN A 329 17.76 -1.58 21.94
CA GLN A 329 18.80 -0.74 21.20
C GLN A 329 19.95 -1.75 20.70
N LEU A 330 21.11 -1.58 20.00
CA LEU A 330 21.94 -0.58 19.22
C LEU A 330 23.48 -0.93 19.40
N GLU A 331 24.47 -1.03 18.47
CA GLU A 331 24.69 -0.90 16.99
C GLU A 331 25.65 -2.03 16.44
N THR A 332 25.85 -2.20 15.09
CA THR A 332 27.12 -1.86 14.32
C THR A 332 27.17 -2.29 12.81
N LEU A 333 26.11 -2.83 12.15
CA LEU A 333 25.97 -2.79 10.66
C LEU A 333 25.57 -1.38 10.20
N HIS A 334 26.05 -0.37 10.89
CA HIS A 334 25.15 0.71 11.27
C HIS A 334 25.04 1.76 10.17
N GLU A 335 26.00 1.88 9.25
CA GLU A 335 25.90 2.81 8.12
C GLU A 335 24.81 2.43 7.09
N ALA A 336 24.62 1.13 6.82
CA ALA A 336 23.53 0.68 5.95
C ALA A 336 22.17 0.76 6.66
N LEU A 337 22.15 0.43 7.96
CA LEU A 337 20.94 0.49 8.79
C LEU A 337 20.51 1.93 9.12
N LYS A 338 21.43 2.90 9.22
CA LYS A 338 21.14 4.35 9.37
C LYS A 338 20.29 4.92 8.24
N LEU A 339 20.32 4.31 7.05
CA LEU A 339 19.49 4.70 5.91
C LEU A 339 18.05 4.14 6.01
N LEU A 340 17.81 3.17 6.88
CA LEU A 340 16.46 2.72 7.22
C LEU A 340 15.84 3.66 8.25
N PRO A 341 14.53 4.01 8.16
CA PRO A 341 13.86 4.73 9.24
C PRO A 341 13.93 3.93 10.55
N PRO A 342 13.98 4.57 11.74
CA PRO A 342 14.23 3.87 13.01
C PRO A 342 13.30 2.67 13.28
N ALA A 343 12.01 2.81 12.94
CA ALA A 343 11.02 1.72 13.04
C ALA A 343 11.39 0.47 12.21
N HIS A 344 12.03 0.66 11.05
CA HIS A 344 12.48 -0.43 10.18
C HIS A 344 13.75 -1.07 10.72
N CYS A 345 14.71 -0.27 11.20
CA CYS A 345 15.95 -0.77 11.81
C CYS A 345 15.65 -1.62 13.07
N GLU A 346 14.83 -1.11 13.98
CA GLU A 346 14.49 -1.80 15.24
C GLU A 346 13.64 -3.06 15.02
N THR A 347 12.72 -3.03 14.05
CA THR A 347 11.95 -4.23 13.66
C THR A 347 12.84 -5.28 13.01
N LEU A 348 13.79 -4.86 12.15
CA LEU A 348 14.73 -5.77 11.50
C LEU A 348 15.68 -6.41 12.51
N ARG A 349 16.24 -5.63 13.45
CA ARG A 349 17.08 -6.11 14.56
C ARG A 349 16.40 -7.27 15.29
N TYR A 350 15.20 -7.01 15.81
CA TYR A 350 14.48 -7.97 16.65
C TYR A 350 14.12 -9.25 15.87
N LEU A 351 13.82 -9.14 14.58
CA LEU A 351 13.62 -10.30 13.70
C LEU A 351 14.92 -11.08 13.44
N MET A 352 16.04 -10.41 13.16
CA MET A 352 17.33 -11.09 12.94
C MET A 352 17.79 -11.82 14.20
N ALA A 353 17.61 -11.22 15.38
CA ALA A 353 17.90 -11.85 16.68
C ALA A 353 17.09 -13.13 16.90
N HIS A 354 15.82 -13.13 16.52
CA HIS A 354 14.99 -14.34 16.53
C HIS A 354 15.51 -15.39 15.56
N LEU A 355 15.76 -15.02 14.30
CA LEU A 355 16.23 -15.98 13.29
C LEU A 355 17.62 -16.55 13.64
N LYS A 356 18.49 -15.78 14.28
CA LYS A 356 19.75 -16.27 14.85
C LYS A 356 19.48 -17.35 15.91
N ARG A 357 18.53 -17.13 16.84
CA ARG A 357 18.10 -18.17 17.81
C ARG A 357 17.51 -19.43 17.14
N VAL A 358 16.80 -19.29 16.00
CA VAL A 358 16.36 -20.45 15.20
C VAL A 358 17.55 -21.26 14.67
N THR A 359 18.60 -20.61 14.13
CA THR A 359 19.77 -21.33 13.60
C THR A 359 20.54 -22.14 14.65
N LEU A 360 20.49 -21.75 15.93
CA LEU A 360 21.10 -22.54 17.02
C LEU A 360 20.45 -23.92 17.21
N HIS A 361 19.23 -24.10 16.71
CA HIS A 361 18.44 -25.34 16.78
C HIS A 361 18.43 -26.11 15.44
N GLU A 362 19.34 -25.80 14.51
CA GLU A 362 19.45 -26.44 13.18
C GLU A 362 19.45 -27.98 13.24
N LYS A 363 20.02 -28.57 14.29
CA LYS A 363 20.08 -30.04 14.48
C LYS A 363 18.71 -30.72 14.58
N GLU A 364 17.66 -29.97 14.94
CA GLU A 364 16.29 -30.47 15.04
C GLU A 364 15.38 -29.78 14.01
N ASN A 365 15.51 -28.47 13.80
CA ASN A 365 14.64 -27.73 12.87
C ASN A 365 15.11 -27.74 11.39
N LEU A 366 16.36 -28.10 11.10
CA LEU A 366 16.99 -28.13 9.78
C LEU A 366 17.08 -26.75 9.05
N MET A 367 17.05 -25.65 9.80
CA MET A 367 17.00 -24.27 9.27
C MET A 367 18.22 -23.44 9.68
N ASN A 368 19.29 -23.51 8.89
CA ASN A 368 20.39 -22.53 8.91
C ASN A 368 20.02 -21.18 8.27
N ALA A 369 20.94 -20.23 8.37
CA ALA A 369 20.81 -18.88 7.83
C ALA A 369 20.63 -18.82 6.30
N GLU A 370 21.14 -19.80 5.53
CA GLU A 370 20.94 -19.87 4.07
C GLU A 370 19.50 -20.28 3.75
N ASN A 371 19.02 -21.35 4.39
CA ASN A 371 17.62 -21.80 4.30
C ASN A 371 16.62 -20.71 4.74
N LEU A 372 16.94 -19.93 5.78
CA LEU A 372 16.13 -18.79 6.22
C LEU A 372 16.26 -17.59 5.26
N GLY A 373 17.45 -17.33 4.72
CA GLY A 373 17.70 -16.30 3.71
C GLY A 373 16.87 -16.51 2.43
N ILE A 374 16.68 -17.77 2.02
CA ILE A 374 15.80 -18.13 0.89
C ILE A 374 14.36 -17.66 1.11
N VAL A 375 13.81 -17.85 2.33
CA VAL A 375 12.42 -17.50 2.69
C VAL A 375 12.25 -16.00 2.94
N PHE A 376 13.17 -15.38 3.68
CA PHE A 376 13.03 -14.00 4.14
C PHE A 376 13.58 -12.96 3.15
N GLY A 377 14.51 -13.31 2.25
CA GLY A 377 15.08 -12.38 1.26
C GLY A 377 14.02 -11.66 0.41
N PRO A 378 13.19 -12.37 -0.37
CA PRO A 378 12.12 -11.78 -1.17
C PRO A 378 10.98 -11.14 -0.35
N THR A 379 10.89 -11.49 0.93
CA THR A 379 9.85 -11.00 1.85
C THR A 379 10.22 -9.65 2.47
N LEU A 380 11.49 -9.48 2.86
CA LEU A 380 12.01 -8.27 3.51
C LEU A 380 12.52 -7.24 2.50
N MET A 381 13.06 -7.68 1.37
CA MET A 381 13.65 -6.82 0.34
C MET A 381 12.82 -6.87 -0.95
N ARG A 382 12.71 -5.73 -1.62
CA ARG A 382 12.04 -5.59 -2.91
C ARG A 382 12.87 -4.68 -3.81
N SER A 383 13.09 -5.09 -5.05
CA SER A 383 13.75 -4.24 -6.05
C SER A 383 12.90 -2.98 -6.30
N PRO A 384 13.50 -1.79 -6.48
CA PRO A 384 12.77 -0.59 -6.88
C PRO A 384 12.32 -0.64 -8.35
N GLU A 385 12.87 -1.54 -9.16
CA GLU A 385 12.63 -1.58 -10.60
C GLU A 385 11.20 -1.94 -10.99
N LEU A 386 10.75 -1.36 -12.11
CA LEU A 386 9.43 -1.63 -12.70
C LEU A 386 9.39 -2.96 -13.47
N ASP A 387 10.56 -3.43 -13.96
CA ASP A 387 10.66 -4.70 -14.65
C ASP A 387 10.84 -5.86 -13.66
N ALA A 388 9.86 -6.76 -13.64
CA ALA A 388 9.92 -7.97 -12.85
C ALA A 388 11.09 -8.88 -13.27
N MET A 389 11.50 -8.88 -14.54
CA MET A 389 12.63 -9.71 -15.01
C MET A 389 13.97 -9.16 -14.54
N ALA A 390 14.15 -7.83 -14.49
CA ALA A 390 15.28 -7.20 -13.81
C ALA A 390 15.30 -7.60 -12.32
N ALA A 391 14.18 -7.47 -11.62
CA ALA A 391 14.05 -7.79 -10.19
C ALA A 391 14.34 -9.26 -9.84
N LEU A 392 14.14 -10.22 -10.76
CA LEU A 392 14.54 -11.63 -10.56
C LEU A 392 16.06 -11.79 -10.35
N ASN A 393 16.89 -10.95 -10.97
CA ASN A 393 18.35 -11.01 -10.80
C ASN A 393 18.77 -10.60 -9.38
N ASP A 394 18.02 -9.69 -8.75
CA ASP A 394 18.29 -9.22 -7.39
C ASP A 394 18.01 -10.29 -6.33
N ILE A 395 17.14 -11.27 -6.58
CA ILE A 395 16.72 -12.29 -5.61
C ILE A 395 17.93 -13.03 -5.00
N ARG A 396 18.97 -13.31 -5.80
CA ARG A 396 20.20 -13.95 -5.30
C ARG A 396 20.92 -13.10 -4.26
N TYR A 397 20.94 -11.78 -4.45
CA TYR A 397 21.56 -10.84 -3.51
C TYR A 397 20.65 -10.58 -2.30
N GLN A 398 19.32 -10.53 -2.48
CA GLN A 398 18.35 -10.42 -1.38
C GLN A 398 18.48 -11.59 -0.38
N ARG A 399 18.57 -12.82 -0.90
CA ARG A 399 18.77 -14.03 -0.09
C ARG A 399 20.10 -13.97 0.69
N LEU A 400 21.20 -13.61 0.01
CA LEU A 400 22.54 -13.48 0.62
C LEU A 400 22.63 -12.34 1.67
N VAL A 401 21.95 -11.21 1.45
CA VAL A 401 21.91 -10.11 2.43
C VAL A 401 21.22 -10.56 3.72
N VAL A 402 20.08 -11.27 3.64
CA VAL A 402 19.41 -11.80 4.84
C VAL A 402 20.22 -12.91 5.51
N GLU A 403 20.88 -13.77 4.75
CA GLU A 403 21.83 -14.75 5.30
C GLU A 403 22.96 -14.08 6.10
N MET A 404 23.59 -13.03 5.56
CA MET A 404 24.64 -12.28 6.24
C MET A 404 24.13 -11.51 7.47
N LEU A 405 22.92 -10.97 7.42
CA LEU A 405 22.26 -10.32 8.56
C LEU A 405 22.06 -11.31 9.71
N ILE A 406 21.55 -12.52 9.44
CA ILE A 406 21.36 -13.56 10.46
C ILE A 406 22.71 -14.06 10.99
N LYS A 407 23.67 -14.37 10.09
CA LYS A 407 24.97 -14.97 10.48
C LYS A 407 25.74 -14.09 11.47
N ASN A 408 25.73 -12.77 11.28
CA ASN A 408 26.54 -11.84 12.06
C ASN A 408 25.74 -10.96 13.04
N GLU A 409 24.44 -11.20 13.22
CA GLU A 409 23.50 -10.35 13.99
C GLU A 409 24.07 -9.72 15.28
N ASP A 410 24.80 -10.50 16.07
CA ASP A 410 25.50 -10.17 17.32
C ASP A 410 26.65 -9.12 17.20
N ILE A 411 27.01 -8.75 15.98
CA ILE A 411 28.01 -7.73 15.61
C ILE A 411 27.32 -6.56 14.86
N LEU A 412 26.07 -6.76 14.43
CA LEU A 412 25.42 -5.95 13.41
C LEU A 412 24.30 -5.05 13.94
N PHE A 413 23.82 -5.24 15.16
CA PHE A 413 22.70 -4.49 15.73
C PHE A 413 22.84 -4.19 17.23
#